data_AF-F9UK24-F1
#
_entry.id   AF-F9UK24-F1
#
_cell.length_a   1.000
_cell.length_b   1.000
_cell.length_c   1.000
_cell.angle_alpha   90.00
_cell.angle_beta   90.00
_cell.angle_gamma   90.00
#
_symmetry.space_group_name_H-M   'P 1'
#
loop_
_entity.id
_entity.type
_entity.pdbx_description
1 polymer ?
#
loop_
_entity_poly.entity_id
_entity_poly.type
_entity_poly.pdbx_seq_one_letter_code
_entity_poly.pdbx_strand_id
1 'polypeptide(L)'
;MKKIKTFFLTLSAPLTLSVLAASCTQSSDDTSNKNKNVLLINKLKEYQTKLKNLKINYSYDSVENKVIFEQYDNSNNSNVLTLLKNILLSVLDSEKIYGQKILGSGIDSTKDFDLLQKYEELLTDSRSQTLNQNEFFRADGTFHNYLKSINSFVLDLLSQLANDSLQFKNFTESSNTSFGSRMLGMLKDIEESGKVVENSKWQANIKSDYAKVANLMANLANSQWNEETDSNFVVYDLHDEDDDHQENNNHAHSHALGNMSFEMAKIIRTLNKDEYNNLYKENKNSLLQAINDAITKESDQGQQKALREFENKINLVFSKYETLIAFNYNLLNTFAQSLRKEIESVKTILTDVANLVPLSNEIIATLFPNPRLANNSEA
;
A
#
# COMPACT_ATOMS: atom_id res chain seq x y z
N MET A 1 -7.60 21.71 -64.64
CA MET A 1 -8.57 21.29 -63.59
C MET A 1 -7.76 21.06 -62.31
N LYS A 2 -7.87 21.96 -61.32
CA LYS A 2 -8.51 21.76 -59.99
C LYS A 2 -8.02 20.47 -59.28
N LYS A 3 -7.49 20.44 -58.04
CA LYS A 3 -7.32 21.44 -56.97
C LYS A 3 -6.22 20.99 -55.99
N ILE A 4 -5.70 21.99 -55.27
CA ILE A 4 -4.72 21.98 -54.18
C ILE A 4 -5.39 21.74 -52.80
N LYS A 5 -4.63 21.02 -51.96
CA LYS A 5 -4.40 21.03 -50.48
C LYS A 5 -5.37 21.69 -49.46
N THR A 6 -5.28 21.06 -48.27
CA THR A 6 -5.14 21.60 -46.88
C THR A 6 -6.37 21.70 -45.94
N PHE A 7 -6.21 20.98 -44.80
CA PHE A 7 -6.53 21.28 -43.38
C PHE A 7 -7.95 21.70 -42.95
N PHE A 8 -8.53 20.96 -42.00
CA PHE A 8 -9.39 21.45 -40.90
C PHE A 8 -9.38 20.39 -39.77
N LEU A 9 -8.68 20.66 -38.65
CA LEU A 9 -9.29 20.85 -37.32
C LEU A 9 -10.83 20.91 -37.32
N THR A 10 -11.49 20.01 -36.60
CA THR A 10 -12.89 20.17 -36.20
C THR A 10 -13.04 20.03 -34.68
N LEU A 11 -12.93 21.19 -34.04
CA LEU A 11 -13.64 21.54 -32.83
C LEU A 11 -15.10 21.80 -33.22
N SER A 12 -16.07 21.04 -32.69
CA SER A 12 -17.48 21.46 -32.68
C SER A 12 -18.34 20.66 -31.70
N ALA A 13 -18.50 21.19 -30.49
CA ALA A 13 -19.85 21.44 -29.95
C ALA A 13 -20.47 22.61 -30.78
N PRO A 14 -21.79 22.82 -30.89
CA PRO A 14 -22.84 22.57 -29.89
C PRO A 14 -24.17 22.01 -30.44
N LEU A 15 -25.12 21.65 -29.58
CA LEU A 15 -26.55 21.84 -29.85
C LEU A 15 -27.32 21.98 -28.53
N THR A 16 -27.59 23.23 -28.20
CA THR A 16 -28.58 23.69 -27.22
C THR A 16 -29.96 23.87 -27.87
N LEU A 17 -31.01 23.68 -27.05
CA LEU A 17 -32.38 24.24 -27.13
C LEU A 17 -33.30 23.67 -28.23
N SER A 18 -34.50 23.18 -27.92
CA SER A 18 -35.68 23.96 -27.46
C SER A 18 -36.74 22.98 -26.91
N VAL A 19 -37.68 23.30 -26.02
CA VAL A 19 -38.74 24.31 -26.20
C VAL A 19 -39.21 24.85 -24.85
N LEU A 20 -39.33 26.18 -24.81
CA LEU A 20 -40.07 26.99 -23.88
C LEU A 20 -41.57 26.60 -23.86
N ALA A 21 -42.08 26.23 -22.70
CA ALA A 21 -43.46 26.55 -22.35
C ALA A 21 -43.41 27.62 -21.27
N ALA A 22 -43.57 28.88 -21.69
CA ALA A 22 -43.86 29.97 -20.78
C ALA A 22 -45.29 29.75 -20.25
N SER A 23 -45.38 29.32 -19.01
CA SER A 23 -46.54 29.55 -18.14
C SER A 23 -46.02 30.33 -16.95
N CYS A 24 -46.44 31.58 -16.84
CA CYS A 24 -46.09 32.45 -15.73
C CYS A 24 -46.62 31.87 -14.42
N THR A 25 -45.73 31.34 -13.60
CA THR A 25 -45.93 31.22 -12.15
C THR A 25 -44.59 31.51 -11.47
N GLN A 26 -44.61 32.40 -10.47
CA GLN A 26 -43.46 32.71 -9.62
C GLN A 26 -42.78 31.43 -9.13
N SER A 27 -41.52 31.19 -9.52
CA SER A 27 -40.65 30.24 -8.80
C SER A 27 -39.16 30.54 -9.07
N SER A 28 -38.65 31.63 -8.51
CA SER A 28 -37.20 31.86 -8.46
C SER A 28 -36.45 30.80 -7.63
N ASP A 29 -37.17 30.06 -6.77
CA ASP A 29 -36.58 28.99 -5.95
C ASP A 29 -36.41 27.66 -6.69
N ASP A 30 -37.25 27.36 -7.69
CA ASP A 30 -37.33 26.02 -8.29
C ASP A 30 -36.20 25.76 -9.30
N THR A 31 -35.69 26.80 -9.97
CA THR A 31 -34.53 26.69 -10.88
C THR A 31 -33.21 26.58 -10.11
N SER A 32 -33.06 27.28 -8.98
CA SER A 32 -31.84 27.22 -8.16
C SER A 32 -31.67 25.86 -7.49
N ASN A 33 -32.77 25.27 -7.01
CA ASN A 33 -32.78 23.94 -6.38
C ASN A 33 -32.58 22.81 -7.40
N LYS A 34 -33.15 22.90 -8.60
CA LYS A 34 -32.89 21.93 -9.68
C LYS A 34 -31.41 21.92 -10.10
N ASN A 35 -30.79 23.09 -10.22
CA ASN A 35 -29.35 23.18 -10.53
C ASN A 35 -28.47 22.59 -9.43
N LYS A 36 -28.79 22.80 -8.14
CA LYS A 36 -28.07 22.20 -7.01
C LYS A 36 -28.16 20.67 -7.00
N ASN A 37 -29.34 20.11 -7.27
CA ASN A 37 -29.54 18.66 -7.32
C ASN A 37 -28.75 18.00 -8.47
N VAL A 38 -28.71 18.62 -9.65
CA VAL A 38 -27.89 18.14 -10.77
C VAL A 38 -26.40 18.16 -10.42
N LEU A 39 -25.92 19.23 -9.78
CA LEU A 39 -24.53 19.34 -9.32
C LEU A 39 -24.18 18.28 -8.27
N LEU A 40 -25.08 18.03 -7.32
CA LEU A 40 -24.91 16.99 -6.30
C LEU A 40 -24.78 15.58 -6.92
N ILE A 41 -25.69 15.22 -7.83
CA ILE A 41 -25.64 13.94 -8.53
C ILE A 41 -24.33 13.80 -9.31
N ASN A 42 -23.90 14.86 -10.01
CA ASN A 42 -22.63 14.86 -10.74
C ASN A 42 -21.43 14.65 -9.82
N LYS A 43 -21.40 15.30 -8.64
CA LYS A 43 -20.33 15.11 -7.65
C LYS A 43 -20.31 13.70 -7.05
N LEU A 44 -21.46 13.10 -6.81
CA LEU A 44 -21.55 11.70 -6.37
C LEU A 44 -21.09 10.71 -7.45
N LYS A 45 -21.35 10.99 -8.73
CA LYS A 45 -20.80 10.21 -9.86
C LYS A 45 -19.29 10.36 -10.01
N GLU A 46 -18.78 11.57 -9.78
CA GLU A 46 -17.34 11.84 -9.72
C GLU A 46 -16.69 11.01 -8.58
N TYR A 47 -17.29 11.03 -7.38
CA TYR A 47 -16.86 10.21 -6.25
C TYR A 47 -16.88 8.71 -6.56
N GLN A 48 -17.96 8.20 -7.16
CA GLN A 48 -18.05 6.79 -7.59
C GLN A 48 -16.91 6.40 -8.55
N THR A 49 -16.63 7.26 -9.52
CA THR A 49 -15.55 7.04 -10.49
C THR A 49 -14.19 7.04 -9.79
N LYS A 50 -13.97 7.97 -8.86
CA LYS A 50 -12.74 8.05 -8.06
C LYS A 50 -12.53 6.80 -7.22
N LEU A 51 -13.57 6.29 -6.56
CA LEU A 51 -13.49 5.03 -5.82
C LEU A 51 -13.17 3.85 -6.74
N LYS A 52 -13.80 3.74 -7.91
CA LYS A 52 -13.46 2.66 -8.86
C LYS A 52 -11.99 2.74 -9.30
N ASN A 53 -11.49 3.95 -9.57
CA ASN A 53 -10.09 4.16 -9.94
C ASN A 53 -9.14 3.83 -8.79
N LEU A 54 -9.47 4.17 -7.55
CA LEU A 54 -8.68 3.79 -6.39
C LEU A 54 -8.55 2.26 -6.27
N LYS A 55 -9.66 1.53 -6.48
CA LYS A 55 -9.65 0.06 -6.47
C LYS A 55 -8.70 -0.48 -7.54
N ILE A 56 -8.95 -0.10 -8.79
CA ILE A 56 -8.23 -0.63 -9.95
C ILE A 56 -6.73 -0.30 -9.86
N ASN A 57 -6.39 0.93 -9.44
CA ASN A 57 -5.01 1.41 -9.50
C ASN A 57 -4.20 1.11 -8.24
N TYR A 58 -4.79 0.72 -7.12
CA TYR A 58 -4.04 0.60 -5.86
C TYR A 58 -4.34 -0.68 -5.07
N SER A 59 -5.26 -1.53 -5.51
CA SER A 59 -5.52 -2.83 -4.85
C SER A 59 -5.27 -4.01 -5.79
N TYR A 60 -5.15 -5.20 -5.22
CA TYR A 60 -5.07 -6.44 -5.98
C TYR A 60 -6.47 -7.02 -6.23
N ASP A 61 -6.58 -7.83 -7.28
CA ASP A 61 -7.81 -8.53 -7.57
C ASP A 61 -8.09 -9.66 -6.56
N SER A 62 -9.37 -10.04 -6.46
CA SER A 62 -9.82 -11.09 -5.55
C SER A 62 -10.97 -11.91 -6.11
N VAL A 63 -10.88 -13.21 -5.88
CA VAL A 63 -11.88 -14.22 -6.26
C VAL A 63 -12.39 -14.87 -4.99
N GLU A 64 -13.71 -14.98 -4.83
CA GLU A 64 -14.34 -15.68 -3.70
C GLU A 64 -13.82 -15.24 -2.31
N ASN A 65 -13.60 -13.93 -2.12
CA ASN A 65 -13.04 -13.33 -0.90
C ASN A 65 -11.57 -13.70 -0.59
N LYS A 66 -10.83 -14.21 -1.57
CA LYS A 66 -9.38 -14.41 -1.49
C LYS A 66 -8.66 -13.50 -2.47
N VAL A 67 -7.64 -12.79 -1.99
CA VAL A 67 -6.75 -11.99 -2.84
C VAL A 67 -5.83 -12.93 -3.62
N ILE A 68 -5.70 -12.68 -4.93
CA ILE A 68 -4.86 -13.50 -5.81
C ILE A 68 -3.51 -12.85 -6.14
N PHE A 69 -3.25 -11.65 -5.59
CA PHE A 69 -2.04 -10.84 -5.83
C PHE A 69 -1.75 -10.59 -7.32
N GLU A 70 -2.80 -10.52 -8.12
CA GLU A 70 -2.76 -10.07 -9.51
C GLU A 70 -3.39 -8.68 -9.62
N GLN A 71 -2.86 -7.86 -10.52
CA GLN A 71 -3.38 -6.52 -10.72
C GLN A 71 -4.63 -6.55 -11.60
N TYR A 72 -5.47 -5.53 -11.49
CA TYR A 72 -6.54 -5.29 -12.45
C TYR A 72 -5.96 -4.96 -13.84
N ASP A 73 -6.53 -5.52 -14.91
CA ASP A 73 -6.05 -5.40 -16.30
C ASP A 73 -5.78 -3.95 -16.77
N ASN A 74 -6.53 -2.99 -16.24
CA ASN A 74 -6.47 -1.57 -16.59
C ASN A 74 -5.86 -0.69 -15.48
N SER A 75 -5.07 -1.28 -14.59
CA SER A 75 -4.35 -0.53 -13.57
C SER A 75 -3.22 0.32 -14.16
N ASN A 76 -3.24 1.62 -13.87
CA ASN A 76 -2.14 2.52 -14.22
C ASN A 76 -0.88 2.29 -13.36
N ASN A 77 -1.00 1.54 -12.26
CA ASN A 77 0.10 1.23 -11.35
C ASN A 77 0.50 -0.25 -11.38
N SER A 78 0.18 -0.99 -12.45
CA SER A 78 0.52 -2.42 -12.56
C SER A 78 1.99 -2.73 -12.25
N ASN A 79 2.90 -1.85 -12.70
CA ASN A 79 4.33 -1.99 -12.45
C ASN A 79 4.68 -1.92 -10.96
N VAL A 80 4.05 -1.00 -10.21
CA VAL A 80 4.35 -0.83 -8.78
C VAL A 80 3.67 -1.90 -7.94
N LEU A 81 2.46 -2.32 -8.29
CA LEU A 81 1.81 -3.46 -7.66
C LEU A 81 2.59 -4.77 -7.94
N THR A 82 3.24 -4.90 -9.11
CA THR A 82 4.16 -6.01 -9.37
C THR A 82 5.42 -5.91 -8.52
N LEU A 83 5.96 -4.71 -8.38
CA LEU A 83 7.11 -4.44 -7.52
C LEU A 83 6.83 -4.81 -6.05
N LEU A 84 5.68 -4.41 -5.50
CA LEU A 84 5.25 -4.79 -4.15
C LEU A 84 5.17 -6.30 -3.98
N LYS A 85 4.54 -7.02 -4.93
CA LYS A 85 4.52 -8.49 -4.94
C LYS A 85 5.93 -9.10 -4.94
N ASN A 86 6.83 -8.56 -5.75
CA ASN A 86 8.20 -9.05 -5.84
C ASN A 86 9.02 -8.75 -4.57
N ILE A 87 8.71 -7.65 -3.87
CA ILE A 87 9.25 -7.37 -2.54
C ILE A 87 8.80 -8.47 -1.56
N LEU A 88 7.51 -8.80 -1.52
CA LEU A 88 7.03 -9.90 -0.68
C LEU A 88 7.80 -11.20 -0.99
N LEU A 89 7.93 -11.56 -2.28
CA LEU A 89 8.65 -12.78 -2.71
C LEU A 89 10.16 -12.76 -2.44
N SER A 90 10.76 -11.57 -2.27
CA SER A 90 12.17 -11.42 -1.89
C SER A 90 12.43 -11.67 -0.39
N VAL A 91 11.38 -11.75 0.43
CA VAL A 91 11.48 -11.96 1.87
C VAL A 91 10.78 -13.25 2.29
N LEU A 92 9.56 -13.47 1.80
CA LEU A 92 8.74 -14.65 2.09
C LEU A 92 8.86 -15.70 0.97
N ASP A 93 8.36 -16.90 1.23
CA ASP A 93 8.10 -17.91 0.21
C ASP A 93 6.70 -17.74 -0.41
N SER A 94 6.48 -18.46 -1.51
CA SER A 94 5.22 -18.48 -2.25
C SER A 94 4.06 -19.04 -1.42
N GLU A 95 4.32 -19.98 -0.51
CA GLU A 95 3.29 -20.58 0.34
C GLU A 95 2.71 -19.55 1.30
N LYS A 96 3.53 -18.71 1.94
CA LYS A 96 3.06 -17.62 2.80
C LYS A 96 2.25 -16.57 2.04
N ILE A 97 2.61 -16.26 0.79
CA ILE A 97 1.94 -15.23 -0.01
C ILE A 97 0.62 -15.74 -0.62
N TYR A 98 0.64 -16.95 -1.21
CA TYR A 98 -0.48 -17.48 -1.99
C TYR A 98 -1.32 -18.51 -1.24
N GLY A 99 -0.86 -18.97 -0.07
CA GLY A 99 -1.43 -20.08 0.70
C GLY A 99 -1.19 -21.45 0.06
N GLN A 100 -0.32 -21.52 -0.95
CA GLN A 100 0.04 -22.75 -1.64
C GLN A 100 1.43 -22.61 -2.26
N LYS A 101 2.18 -23.71 -2.30
CA LYS A 101 3.45 -23.74 -3.00
C LYS A 101 3.23 -23.67 -4.51
N ILE A 102 3.86 -22.71 -5.17
CA ILE A 102 3.80 -22.60 -6.63
C ILE A 102 4.96 -23.38 -7.25
N LEU A 103 4.65 -24.44 -8.00
CA LEU A 103 5.61 -25.23 -8.77
C LEU A 103 5.44 -24.93 -10.26
N GLY A 104 6.45 -24.38 -10.95
CA GLY A 104 6.39 -24.16 -12.39
C GLY A 104 7.12 -22.91 -12.90
N SER A 105 6.96 -22.63 -14.20
CA SER A 105 7.62 -21.52 -14.90
C SER A 105 7.14 -20.16 -14.37
N GLY A 106 8.02 -19.43 -13.67
CA GLY A 106 7.74 -18.06 -13.21
C GLY A 106 8.39 -17.71 -11.88
N ILE A 107 8.63 -18.70 -11.01
CA ILE A 107 9.36 -18.56 -9.75
C ILE A 107 10.57 -19.47 -9.79
N ASP A 108 11.76 -18.90 -9.57
CA ASP A 108 12.98 -19.68 -9.38
C ASP A 108 12.84 -20.48 -8.08
N SER A 109 12.66 -21.80 -8.19
CA SER A 109 12.45 -22.69 -7.04
C SER A 109 13.63 -22.71 -6.08
N THR A 110 14.82 -22.28 -6.52
CA THR A 110 16.00 -22.12 -5.65
C THR A 110 15.91 -20.87 -4.77
N LYS A 111 15.00 -19.95 -5.10
CA LYS A 111 14.74 -18.68 -4.38
C LYS A 111 13.38 -18.66 -3.68
N ASP A 112 12.58 -19.71 -3.82
CA ASP A 112 11.28 -19.86 -3.15
C ASP A 112 11.46 -20.40 -1.72
N PHE A 113 12.00 -19.56 -0.84
CA PHE A 113 12.21 -19.86 0.58
C PHE A 113 12.01 -18.60 1.44
N ASP A 114 11.52 -18.73 2.67
CA ASP A 114 11.51 -17.61 3.61
C ASP A 114 12.95 -17.20 4.00
N LEU A 115 13.29 -15.93 3.79
CA LEU A 115 14.65 -15.40 3.91
C LEU A 115 15.17 -15.47 5.36
N LEU A 116 14.33 -15.08 6.34
CA LEU A 116 14.70 -15.11 7.74
C LEU A 116 14.86 -16.55 8.22
N GLN A 117 13.87 -17.40 7.95
CA GLN A 117 13.91 -18.81 8.33
C GLN A 117 15.13 -19.52 7.74
N LYS A 118 15.44 -19.26 6.46
CA LYS A 118 16.63 -19.84 5.80
C LYS A 118 17.92 -19.38 6.44
N TYR A 119 17.96 -18.15 6.93
CA TYR A 119 19.11 -17.61 7.64
C TYR A 119 19.26 -18.23 9.04
N GLU A 120 18.16 -18.40 9.78
CA GLU A 120 18.14 -19.07 11.08
C GLU A 120 18.55 -20.56 10.98
N GLU A 121 18.18 -21.24 9.89
CA GLU A 121 18.69 -22.59 9.58
C GLU A 121 20.23 -22.59 9.43
N LEU A 122 20.82 -21.53 8.87
CA LEU A 122 22.29 -21.42 8.74
C LEU A 122 22.97 -21.15 10.07
N LEU A 123 22.33 -20.37 10.95
CA LEU A 123 22.84 -20.06 12.29
C LEU A 123 22.92 -21.30 13.20
N THR A 124 22.02 -22.27 12.98
CA THR A 124 21.96 -23.53 13.74
C THR A 124 22.73 -24.69 13.09
N ASP A 125 23.24 -24.51 11.87
CA ASP A 125 24.06 -25.51 11.18
C ASP A 125 25.35 -25.78 11.98
N SER A 126 25.80 -27.04 12.06
CA SER A 126 27.04 -27.39 12.78
C SER A 126 28.29 -26.71 12.21
N ARG A 127 28.22 -26.21 10.97
CA ARG A 127 29.27 -25.45 10.27
C ARG A 127 29.17 -23.93 10.46
N SER A 128 28.19 -23.46 11.23
CA SER A 128 27.90 -22.03 11.47
C SER A 128 29.00 -21.28 12.24
N GLN A 129 30.04 -21.94 12.75
CA GLN A 129 31.09 -21.30 13.54
C GLN A 129 31.70 -20.07 12.84
N THR A 130 31.99 -20.17 11.53
CA THR A 130 32.52 -19.05 10.74
C THR A 130 31.53 -17.89 10.64
N LEU A 131 30.23 -18.20 10.57
CA LEU A 131 29.16 -17.20 10.51
C LEU A 131 28.94 -16.54 11.89
N ASN A 132 28.99 -17.33 12.96
CA ASN A 132 28.84 -16.88 14.35
C ASN A 132 30.05 -16.08 14.88
N GLN A 133 31.23 -16.22 14.25
CA GLN A 133 32.40 -15.40 14.55
C GLN A 133 32.33 -14.01 13.93
N ASN A 134 31.51 -13.80 12.91
CA ASN A 134 31.31 -12.50 12.29
C ASN A 134 30.22 -11.72 13.08
N GLU A 135 30.61 -10.62 13.72
CA GLU A 135 29.70 -9.81 14.56
C GLU A 135 28.48 -9.28 13.79
N PHE A 136 28.61 -9.06 12.49
CA PHE A 136 27.52 -8.58 11.65
C PHE A 136 26.49 -9.67 11.32
N PHE A 137 26.94 -10.93 11.16
CA PHE A 137 26.10 -12.07 10.74
C PHE A 137 25.70 -13.04 11.86
N ARG A 138 26.28 -12.99 13.06
CA ARG A 138 25.87 -13.90 14.14
C ARG A 138 24.40 -13.73 14.57
N ALA A 139 23.89 -14.64 15.41
CA ALA A 139 22.48 -14.72 15.79
C ALA A 139 21.91 -13.49 16.54
N ASP A 140 22.74 -12.59 17.05
CA ASP A 140 22.38 -11.30 17.64
C ASP A 140 22.97 -10.11 16.85
N GLY A 141 23.57 -10.39 15.69
CA GLY A 141 24.23 -9.42 14.84
C GLY A 141 23.27 -8.54 14.04
N THR A 142 23.80 -7.43 13.51
CA THR A 142 23.03 -6.41 12.78
C THR A 142 22.21 -6.98 11.64
N PHE A 143 22.79 -7.88 10.82
CA PHE A 143 22.09 -8.46 9.68
C PHE A 143 20.87 -9.27 10.12
N HIS A 144 20.98 -10.07 11.18
CA HIS A 144 19.87 -10.87 11.68
C HIS A 144 18.73 -9.99 12.21
N ASN A 145 19.05 -8.98 13.01
CA ASN A 145 18.06 -8.05 13.57
C ASN A 145 17.33 -7.27 12.47
N TYR A 146 18.04 -6.95 11.39
CA TYR A 146 17.46 -6.30 10.22
C TYR A 146 16.54 -7.25 9.46
N LEU A 147 16.94 -8.51 9.24
CA LEU A 147 16.07 -9.51 8.63
C LEU A 147 14.80 -9.75 9.45
N LYS A 148 14.90 -9.83 10.79
CA LYS A 148 13.73 -9.95 11.68
C LYS A 148 12.75 -8.79 11.50
N SER A 149 13.27 -7.57 11.54
CA SER A 149 12.51 -6.34 11.36
C SER A 149 11.82 -6.27 9.99
N ILE A 150 12.56 -6.57 8.92
CA ILE A 150 12.04 -6.62 7.55
C ILE A 150 10.94 -7.68 7.43
N ASN A 151 11.18 -8.87 7.97
CA ASN A 151 10.22 -9.98 7.91
C ASN A 151 8.90 -9.63 8.62
N SER A 152 8.98 -9.07 9.84
CA SER A 152 7.80 -8.61 10.58
C SER A 152 7.01 -7.57 9.77
N PHE A 153 7.69 -6.56 9.25
CA PHE A 153 7.07 -5.52 8.45
C PHE A 153 6.41 -6.06 7.17
N VAL A 154 7.09 -6.98 6.46
CA VAL A 154 6.58 -7.57 5.22
C VAL A 154 5.37 -8.47 5.48
N LEU A 155 5.31 -9.16 6.61
CA LEU A 155 4.12 -9.92 7.02
C LEU A 155 2.92 -8.99 7.30
N ASP A 156 3.13 -7.85 7.97
CA ASP A 156 2.06 -6.86 8.14
C ASP A 156 1.64 -6.26 6.79
N LEU A 157 2.59 -5.89 5.93
CA LEU A 157 2.29 -5.40 4.57
C LEU A 157 1.48 -6.43 3.76
N LEU A 158 1.82 -7.72 3.82
CA LEU A 158 1.05 -8.79 3.17
C LEU A 158 -0.39 -8.83 3.70
N SER A 159 -0.56 -8.77 5.03
CA SER A 159 -1.87 -8.75 5.68
C SER A 159 -2.70 -7.54 5.25
N GLN A 160 -2.10 -6.34 5.26
CA GLN A 160 -2.80 -5.11 4.87
C GLN A 160 -3.13 -5.10 3.38
N LEU A 161 -2.23 -5.53 2.50
CA LEU A 161 -2.52 -5.67 1.07
C LEU A 161 -3.71 -6.59 0.82
N ALA A 162 -3.78 -7.72 1.54
CA ALA A 162 -4.90 -8.64 1.44
C ALA A 162 -6.20 -8.03 1.98
N ASN A 163 -6.16 -7.50 3.20
CA ASN A 163 -7.31 -6.92 3.88
C ASN A 163 -7.86 -5.70 3.11
N ASP A 164 -7.02 -4.74 2.77
CA ASP A 164 -7.42 -3.51 2.08
C ASP A 164 -8.00 -3.82 0.70
N SER A 165 -7.43 -4.78 -0.03
CA SER A 165 -7.98 -5.18 -1.34
C SER A 165 -9.40 -5.74 -1.22
N LEU A 166 -9.64 -6.61 -0.24
CA LEU A 166 -10.99 -7.16 0.01
C LEU A 166 -11.96 -6.10 0.52
N GLN A 167 -11.53 -5.30 1.49
CA GLN A 167 -12.37 -4.24 2.06
C GLN A 167 -12.72 -3.19 1.01
N PHE A 168 -11.80 -2.85 0.11
CA PHE A 168 -12.04 -1.87 -0.93
C PHE A 168 -12.93 -2.43 -2.05
N LYS A 169 -12.76 -3.70 -2.42
CA LYS A 169 -13.73 -4.40 -3.29
C LYS A 169 -15.14 -4.29 -2.70
N ASN A 170 -15.33 -4.74 -1.46
CA ASN A 170 -16.61 -4.69 -0.76
C ASN A 170 -17.16 -3.26 -0.62
N PHE A 171 -16.30 -2.27 -0.37
CA PHE A 171 -16.69 -0.87 -0.23
C PHE A 171 -17.19 -0.26 -1.54
N THR A 172 -16.64 -0.68 -2.69
CA THR A 172 -17.05 -0.20 -4.02
C THR A 172 -18.25 -0.93 -4.62
N GLU A 173 -18.67 -2.04 -4.02
CA GLU A 173 -19.83 -2.83 -4.47
C GLU A 173 -21.14 -2.26 -3.89
N SER A 174 -21.94 -1.60 -4.74
CA SER A 174 -23.20 -0.97 -4.32
C SER A 174 -24.29 -1.95 -3.87
N SER A 175 -24.14 -3.25 -4.16
CA SER A 175 -25.02 -4.31 -3.67
C SER A 175 -24.71 -4.77 -2.24
N ASN A 176 -23.54 -4.41 -1.69
CA ASN A 176 -23.13 -4.81 -0.35
C ASN A 176 -23.63 -3.79 0.69
N THR A 177 -24.80 -4.04 1.27
CA THR A 177 -25.44 -3.11 2.23
C THR A 177 -24.75 -3.02 3.58
N SER A 178 -23.87 -3.98 3.93
CA SER A 178 -23.19 -4.01 5.22
C SER A 178 -21.83 -3.32 5.20
N PHE A 179 -21.12 -3.38 4.06
CA PHE A 179 -19.74 -2.87 3.94
C PHE A 179 -19.55 -1.83 2.83
N GLY A 180 -20.53 -1.66 1.95
CA GLY A 180 -20.49 -0.73 0.83
C GLY A 180 -20.42 0.74 1.26
N SER A 181 -19.97 1.59 0.34
CA SER A 181 -20.04 3.04 0.48
C SER A 181 -21.46 3.50 0.72
N ARG A 182 -21.66 4.25 1.81
CA ARG A 182 -22.98 4.80 2.16
C ARG A 182 -23.37 5.92 1.20
N MET A 183 -22.39 6.67 0.70
CA MET A 183 -22.60 7.71 -0.31
C MET A 183 -23.03 7.13 -1.66
N LEU A 184 -22.49 5.97 -2.07
CA LEU A 184 -22.94 5.27 -3.27
C LEU A 184 -24.34 4.67 -3.13
N GLY A 185 -24.68 4.14 -1.95
CA GLY A 185 -26.05 3.73 -1.64
C GLY A 185 -27.03 4.91 -1.77
N MET A 186 -26.66 6.08 -1.25
CA MET A 186 -27.47 7.29 -1.38
C MET A 186 -27.62 7.76 -2.83
N LEU A 187 -26.57 7.71 -3.64
CA LEU A 187 -26.67 8.05 -5.06
C LEU A 187 -27.72 7.17 -5.76
N LYS A 188 -27.68 5.86 -5.49
CA LYS A 188 -28.67 4.90 -6.02
C LYS A 188 -30.09 5.25 -5.59
N ASP A 189 -30.30 5.52 -4.30
CA ASP A 189 -31.62 5.89 -3.77
C ASP A 189 -32.16 7.18 -4.41
N ILE A 190 -31.30 8.18 -4.63
CA ILE A 190 -31.66 9.45 -5.29
C ILE A 190 -32.05 9.20 -6.76
N GLU A 191 -31.28 8.39 -7.49
CA GLU A 191 -31.53 8.09 -8.90
C GLU A 191 -32.76 7.20 -9.12
N GLU A 192 -33.02 6.22 -8.24
CA GLU A 192 -34.11 5.24 -8.39
C GLU A 192 -35.43 5.72 -7.79
N SER A 193 -35.40 6.43 -6.66
CA SER A 193 -36.62 6.74 -5.88
C SER A 193 -36.96 8.23 -5.80
N GLY A 194 -36.06 9.12 -6.21
CA GLY A 194 -36.23 10.57 -6.11
C GLY A 194 -36.42 11.08 -4.67
N LYS A 195 -36.12 10.25 -3.66
CA LYS A 195 -36.34 10.58 -2.24
C LYS A 195 -35.35 11.64 -1.77
N VAL A 196 -35.86 12.61 -1.03
CA VAL A 196 -35.05 13.61 -0.32
C VAL A 196 -34.36 12.94 0.86
N VAL A 197 -33.05 13.07 0.94
CA VAL A 197 -32.25 12.49 2.04
C VAL A 197 -32.14 13.48 3.18
N GLU A 198 -32.45 13.02 4.41
CA GLU A 198 -32.36 13.80 5.64
C GLU A 198 -30.93 14.33 5.89
N ASN A 199 -30.82 15.56 6.38
CA ASN A 199 -29.53 16.25 6.63
C ASN A 199 -28.58 15.48 7.56
N SER A 200 -29.13 14.83 8.60
CA SER A 200 -28.35 14.03 9.55
C SER A 200 -27.68 12.82 8.89
N LYS A 201 -28.28 12.27 7.82
CA LYS A 201 -27.72 11.13 7.06
C LYS A 201 -26.55 11.57 6.19
N TRP A 202 -26.56 12.79 5.66
CA TRP A 202 -25.43 13.33 4.88
C TRP A 202 -24.16 13.42 5.71
N GLN A 203 -24.22 14.03 6.89
CA GLN A 203 -23.07 14.15 7.78
C GLN A 203 -22.48 12.78 8.14
N ALA A 204 -23.32 11.86 8.60
CA ALA A 204 -22.89 10.52 9.02
C ALA A 204 -22.28 9.72 7.86
N ASN A 205 -22.83 9.82 6.66
CA ASN A 205 -22.37 9.06 5.51
C ASN A 205 -21.08 9.62 4.93
N ILE A 206 -20.94 10.95 4.85
CA ILE A 206 -19.71 11.61 4.42
C ILE A 206 -18.56 11.27 5.39
N LYS A 207 -18.79 11.39 6.70
CA LYS A 207 -17.77 11.06 7.72
C LYS A 207 -17.34 9.59 7.61
N SER A 208 -18.31 8.69 7.55
CA SER A 208 -18.07 7.24 7.47
C SER A 208 -17.25 6.86 6.25
N ASP A 209 -17.63 7.36 5.08
CA ASP A 209 -16.96 7.05 3.82
C ASP A 209 -15.54 7.62 3.78
N TYR A 210 -15.35 8.87 4.22
CA TYR A 210 -14.01 9.48 4.30
C TYR A 210 -13.09 8.68 5.23
N ALA A 211 -13.55 8.38 6.46
CA ALA A 211 -12.76 7.63 7.42
C ALA A 211 -12.37 6.25 6.88
N LYS A 212 -13.29 5.56 6.21
CA LYS A 212 -13.02 4.24 5.63
C LYS A 212 -12.01 4.32 4.49
N VAL A 213 -12.19 5.23 3.54
CA VAL A 213 -11.24 5.40 2.42
C VAL A 213 -9.85 5.77 2.91
N ALA A 214 -9.75 6.70 3.86
CA ALA A 214 -8.45 7.12 4.38
C ALA A 214 -7.75 6.05 5.24
N ASN A 215 -8.48 5.25 6.01
CA ASN A 215 -7.87 4.18 6.80
C ASN A 215 -7.42 2.99 5.96
N LEU A 216 -8.07 2.71 4.83
CA LEU A 216 -7.65 1.63 3.91
C LEU A 216 -6.51 2.08 2.99
N MET A 217 -6.59 3.30 2.46
CA MET A 217 -5.68 3.73 1.41
C MET A 217 -4.56 4.60 1.98
N ALA A 218 -4.85 5.78 2.52
CA ALA A 218 -3.83 6.63 3.13
C ALA A 218 -4.39 7.54 4.21
N ASN A 219 -3.75 7.53 5.37
CA ASN A 219 -4.03 8.50 6.41
C ASN A 219 -3.34 9.81 6.08
N LEU A 220 -4.07 10.92 6.06
CA LEU A 220 -3.53 12.25 5.71
C LEU A 220 -2.80 12.96 6.87
N ALA A 221 -2.65 12.33 8.04
CA ALA A 221 -1.93 12.90 9.16
C ALA A 221 -0.44 13.09 8.83
N ASN A 222 0.05 14.34 8.91
CA ASN A 222 1.42 14.69 8.49
C ASN A 222 2.50 13.89 9.21
N SER A 223 2.31 13.51 10.49
CA SER A 223 3.27 12.70 11.25
C SER A 223 3.54 11.33 10.62
N GLN A 224 2.60 10.80 9.84
CA GLN A 224 2.70 9.51 9.16
C GLN A 224 3.52 9.56 7.85
N TRP A 225 3.90 10.75 7.42
CA TRP A 225 4.61 11.02 6.17
C TRP A 225 5.88 11.82 6.39
N ASN A 226 6.33 11.93 7.64
CA ASN A 226 7.50 12.71 7.96
C ASN A 226 8.75 12.05 7.36
N GLU A 227 9.47 12.79 6.52
CA GLU A 227 10.72 12.35 5.92
C GLU A 227 11.92 12.53 6.86
N GLU A 228 11.79 13.36 7.90
CA GLU A 228 12.88 13.80 8.78
C GLU A 228 13.10 12.90 10.00
N THR A 229 12.13 12.07 10.39
CA THR A 229 12.20 11.22 11.60
C THR A 229 12.83 9.83 11.40
N ASP A 230 13.35 9.51 10.21
CA ASP A 230 13.81 8.15 9.84
C ASP A 230 15.31 8.05 9.49
N SER A 231 16.19 8.59 10.34
CA SER A 231 17.63 8.33 10.18
C SER A 231 18.06 6.98 10.74
N ASN A 232 17.33 6.43 11.70
CA ASN A 232 17.62 5.13 12.29
C ASN A 232 16.54 4.14 11.85
N PHE A 233 16.97 3.07 11.17
CA PHE A 233 16.17 1.85 11.07
C PHE A 233 15.91 1.40 12.51
N VAL A 234 14.76 1.76 13.07
CA VAL A 234 14.35 1.27 14.38
C VAL A 234 14.17 -0.23 14.18
N VAL A 235 15.10 -1.01 14.74
CA VAL A 235 14.88 -2.44 14.93
C VAL A 235 13.55 -2.51 15.64
N TYR A 236 12.55 -3.12 15.00
CA TYR A 236 11.25 -3.28 15.62
C TYR A 236 11.51 -4.04 16.91
N ASP A 237 11.40 -3.37 18.06
CA ASP A 237 11.30 -4.02 19.34
C ASP A 237 10.04 -4.89 19.22
N LEU A 238 10.25 -6.16 18.88
CA LEU A 238 9.43 -7.25 19.36
C LEU A 238 9.57 -7.15 20.87
N HIS A 239 8.79 -6.28 21.49
CA HIS A 239 8.84 -6.07 22.93
C HIS A 239 8.64 -7.42 23.60
N ASP A 240 9.70 -7.87 24.26
CA ASP A 240 9.65 -8.73 25.41
C ASP A 240 8.54 -8.22 26.34
N GLU A 241 7.72 -9.14 26.83
CA GLU A 241 6.52 -8.90 27.64
C GLU A 241 6.79 -8.25 29.02
N ASP A 242 7.98 -7.69 29.29
CA ASP A 242 8.43 -7.40 30.66
C ASP A 242 9.03 -6.00 30.93
N ASP A 243 9.03 -5.03 30.00
CA ASP A 243 9.54 -3.67 30.30
C ASP A 243 8.44 -2.59 30.29
N ASP A 244 7.90 -2.34 31.49
CA ASP A 244 6.88 -1.32 31.86
C ASP A 244 7.36 0.16 31.72
N HIS A 245 8.38 0.43 30.89
CA HIS A 245 8.98 1.76 30.76
C HIS A 245 9.30 2.16 29.31
N GLN A 246 8.29 2.31 28.44
CA GLN A 246 8.41 3.07 27.19
C GLN A 246 7.20 3.99 26.94
N GLU A 247 7.25 5.22 27.45
CA GLU A 247 6.22 6.24 27.22
C GLU A 247 6.55 7.25 26.08
N ASN A 248 7.56 7.02 25.24
CA ASN A 248 7.90 7.98 24.16
C ASN A 248 8.05 7.41 22.74
N ASN A 249 7.80 6.12 22.52
CA ASN A 249 7.74 5.56 21.16
C ASN A 249 6.29 5.55 20.68
N ASN A 250 5.76 6.75 20.37
CA ASN A 250 4.44 6.92 19.79
C ASN A 250 4.47 6.52 18.29
N HIS A 251 4.76 5.24 18.02
CA HIS A 251 4.66 4.64 16.70
C HIS A 251 3.20 4.34 16.38
N ALA A 252 2.44 5.40 16.11
CA ALA A 252 1.16 5.26 15.47
C ALA A 252 1.42 4.79 14.03
N HIS A 253 1.68 3.51 13.74
CA HIS A 253 1.78 2.99 12.36
C HIS A 253 0.41 2.97 11.73
N SER A 254 0.11 3.88 10.80
CA SER A 254 -1.14 3.81 10.05
C SER A 254 -1.05 2.60 9.12
N HIS A 255 -1.85 1.57 9.37
CA HIS A 255 -1.94 0.36 8.53
C HIS A 255 -2.53 0.60 7.12
N ALA A 256 -2.79 1.86 6.76
CA ALA A 256 -3.24 2.20 5.42
C ALA A 256 -2.13 1.93 4.39
N LEU A 257 -2.50 1.36 3.24
CA LEU A 257 -1.57 0.94 2.18
C LEU A 257 -0.50 1.97 1.80
N GLY A 258 -0.86 3.23 1.64
CA GLY A 258 0.04 4.32 1.28
C GLY A 258 1.10 4.56 2.34
N ASN A 259 0.73 4.49 3.62
CA ASN A 259 1.66 4.64 4.72
C ASN A 259 2.63 3.44 4.76
N MET A 260 2.13 2.22 4.65
CA MET A 260 2.96 1.00 4.57
C MET A 260 3.90 1.02 3.35
N SER A 261 3.42 1.44 2.18
CA SER A 261 4.25 1.56 0.96
C SER A 261 5.35 2.62 1.13
N PHE A 262 5.05 3.72 1.82
CA PHE A 262 6.02 4.76 2.15
C PHE A 262 7.07 4.23 3.14
N GLU A 263 6.66 3.52 4.18
CA GLU A 263 7.58 2.88 5.14
C GLU A 263 8.50 1.85 4.46
N MET A 264 7.97 1.01 3.57
CA MET A 264 8.79 0.08 2.79
C MET A 264 9.82 0.81 1.93
N ALA A 265 9.44 1.94 1.31
CA ALA A 265 10.36 2.77 0.55
C ALA A 265 11.52 3.29 1.41
N LYS A 266 11.24 3.69 2.66
CA LYS A 266 12.26 4.13 3.63
C LYS A 266 13.17 2.99 4.05
N ILE A 267 12.63 1.79 4.27
CA ILE A 267 13.41 0.58 4.57
C ILE A 267 14.41 0.31 3.43
N ILE A 268 13.92 0.18 2.20
CA ILE A 268 14.78 -0.09 1.02
C ILE A 268 15.79 1.03 0.81
N ARG A 269 15.39 2.30 1.00
CA ARG A 269 16.32 3.44 0.94
C ARG A 269 17.43 3.32 1.98
N THR A 270 17.10 2.92 3.20
CA THR A 270 18.08 2.79 4.30
C THR A 270 19.06 1.65 4.04
N LEU A 271 18.57 0.50 3.56
CA LEU A 271 19.43 -0.62 3.18
C LEU A 271 20.32 -0.30 1.96
N ASN A 272 19.92 0.67 1.13
CA ASN A 272 20.72 1.17 0.01
C ASN A 272 21.68 2.31 0.35
N LYS A 273 21.62 2.91 1.55
CA LYS A 273 22.56 3.97 1.94
C LYS A 273 24.00 3.42 1.87
N ASP A 274 24.92 4.23 1.37
CA ASP A 274 26.31 3.83 1.13
C ASP A 274 26.95 3.23 2.39
N GLU A 275 26.72 3.83 3.56
CA GLU A 275 27.27 3.35 4.83
C GLU A 275 26.88 1.90 5.14
N TYR A 276 25.59 1.60 5.16
CA TYR A 276 25.11 0.26 5.47
C TYR A 276 25.44 -0.74 4.34
N ASN A 277 25.29 -0.33 3.08
CA ASN A 277 25.57 -1.20 1.93
C ASN A 277 27.06 -1.57 1.85
N ASN A 278 27.96 -0.62 2.14
CA ASN A 278 29.39 -0.88 2.21
C ASN A 278 29.72 -1.82 3.37
N LEU A 279 29.15 -1.58 4.56
CA LEU A 279 29.34 -2.46 5.71
C LEU A 279 28.87 -3.89 5.42
N TYR A 280 27.71 -4.05 4.78
CA TYR A 280 27.21 -5.36 4.33
C TYR A 280 28.17 -6.04 3.36
N LYS A 281 28.63 -5.32 2.32
CA LYS A 281 29.55 -5.87 1.29
C LYS A 281 30.90 -6.29 1.88
N GLU A 282 31.46 -5.45 2.76
CA GLU A 282 32.73 -5.73 3.45
C GLU A 282 32.62 -6.99 4.30
N ASN A 283 31.58 -7.09 5.13
CA ASN A 283 31.34 -8.28 5.96
C ASN A 283 31.05 -9.51 5.11
N LYS A 284 30.23 -9.41 4.07
CA LYS A 284 29.94 -10.51 3.14
C LYS A 284 31.24 -11.04 2.52
N ASN A 285 32.08 -10.16 1.98
CA ASN A 285 33.34 -10.55 1.36
C ASN A 285 34.30 -11.20 2.38
N SER A 286 34.39 -10.64 3.59
CA SER A 286 35.19 -11.20 4.67
C SER A 286 34.73 -12.61 5.07
N LEU A 287 33.41 -12.82 5.22
CA LEU A 287 32.83 -14.12 5.54
C LEU A 287 33.11 -15.15 4.44
N LEU A 288 32.86 -14.79 3.17
CA LEU A 288 33.09 -15.69 2.04
C LEU A 288 34.57 -16.05 1.89
N GLN A 289 35.47 -15.09 2.12
CA GLN A 289 36.91 -15.33 2.16
C GLN A 289 37.27 -16.32 3.28
N ALA A 290 36.74 -16.13 4.49
CA ALA A 290 37.00 -17.04 5.62
C ALA A 290 36.52 -18.47 5.35
N ILE A 291 35.36 -18.62 4.69
CA ILE A 291 34.84 -19.93 4.28
C ILE A 291 35.75 -20.56 3.21
N ASN A 292 36.17 -19.80 2.20
CA ASN A 292 37.05 -20.32 1.15
C ASN A 292 38.45 -20.69 1.68
N ASP A 293 38.98 -19.92 2.63
CA ASP A 293 40.23 -20.25 3.33
C ASP A 293 40.08 -21.54 4.15
N ALA A 294 38.94 -21.75 4.81
CA ALA A 294 38.64 -22.99 5.53
C ALA A 294 38.55 -24.19 4.57
N ILE A 295 37.90 -24.04 3.42
CA ILE A 295 37.84 -25.07 2.37
C ILE A 295 39.23 -25.43 1.86
N THR A 296 40.09 -24.42 1.63
CA THR A 296 41.44 -24.62 1.06
C THR A 296 42.39 -25.29 2.06
N LYS A 297 42.22 -25.02 3.36
CA LYS A 297 43.02 -25.61 4.44
C LYS A 297 42.54 -27.00 4.86
N GLU A 298 41.28 -27.33 4.59
CA GLU A 298 40.72 -28.64 4.90
C GLU A 298 41.34 -29.72 4.00
N SER A 299 41.75 -30.84 4.59
CA SER A 299 42.39 -31.96 3.90
C SER A 299 41.41 -33.08 3.56
N ASP A 300 40.31 -33.22 4.31
CA ASP A 300 39.28 -34.22 4.07
C ASP A 300 38.31 -33.77 2.97
N GLN A 301 38.20 -34.56 1.89
CA GLN A 301 37.32 -34.23 0.76
C GLN A 301 35.83 -34.17 1.14
N GLY A 302 35.41 -34.96 2.13
CA GLY A 302 34.05 -34.96 2.64
C GLY A 302 33.72 -33.63 3.33
N GLN A 303 34.61 -33.15 4.19
CA GLN A 303 34.49 -31.86 4.86
C GLN A 303 34.58 -30.69 3.88
N GLN A 304 35.48 -30.75 2.89
CA GLN A 304 35.51 -29.75 1.81
C GLN A 304 34.18 -29.64 1.07
N LYS A 305 33.57 -30.78 0.72
CA LYS A 305 32.26 -30.81 0.06
C LYS A 305 31.18 -30.21 0.97
N ALA A 306 31.17 -30.58 2.25
CA ALA A 306 30.21 -30.07 3.23
C ALA A 306 30.32 -28.54 3.45
N LEU A 307 31.53 -27.98 3.39
CA LEU A 307 31.77 -26.53 3.47
C LEU A 307 31.33 -25.80 2.19
N ARG A 308 31.56 -26.37 1.01
CA ARG A 308 31.05 -25.81 -0.26
C ARG A 308 29.52 -25.82 -0.32
N GLU A 309 28.89 -26.85 0.21
CA GLU A 309 27.43 -26.89 0.35
C GLU A 309 26.93 -25.78 1.29
N PHE A 310 27.64 -25.53 2.39
CA PHE A 310 27.33 -24.43 3.31
C PHE A 310 27.51 -23.05 2.65
N GLU A 311 28.63 -22.84 1.95
CA GLU A 311 28.90 -21.64 1.14
C GLU A 311 27.77 -21.36 0.14
N ASN A 312 27.32 -22.39 -0.59
CA ASN A 312 26.22 -22.27 -1.53
C ASN A 312 24.91 -21.84 -0.86
N LYS A 313 24.58 -22.39 0.32
CA LYS A 313 23.37 -21.99 1.06
C LYS A 313 23.44 -20.54 1.53
N ILE A 314 24.61 -20.09 2.02
CA ILE A 314 24.84 -18.69 2.39
C ILE A 314 24.66 -17.77 1.17
N ASN A 315 25.25 -18.14 0.03
CA ASN A 315 25.14 -17.36 -1.19
C ASN A 315 23.69 -17.26 -1.69
N LEU A 316 22.83 -18.27 -1.46
CA LEU A 316 21.40 -18.17 -1.76
C LEU A 316 20.71 -17.11 -0.89
N VAL A 317 20.96 -17.09 0.42
CA VAL A 317 20.43 -16.06 1.34
C VAL A 317 20.89 -14.68 0.89
N PHE A 318 22.19 -14.50 0.63
CA PHE A 318 22.72 -13.22 0.16
C PHE A 318 22.14 -12.79 -1.18
N SER A 319 21.97 -13.70 -2.14
CA SER A 319 21.37 -13.38 -3.43
C SER A 319 19.91 -12.93 -3.29
N LYS A 320 19.14 -13.57 -2.40
CA LYS A 320 17.74 -13.20 -2.15
C LYS A 320 17.64 -11.84 -1.44
N TYR A 321 18.46 -11.61 -0.42
CA TYR A 321 18.61 -10.30 0.22
C TYR A 321 19.04 -9.20 -0.75
N GLU A 322 19.99 -9.48 -1.65
CA GLU A 322 20.45 -8.53 -2.66
C GLU A 322 19.36 -8.17 -3.67
N THR A 323 18.43 -9.10 -3.93
CA THR A 323 17.24 -8.83 -4.75
C THR A 323 16.30 -7.83 -4.05
N LEU A 324 16.11 -7.97 -2.73
CA LEU A 324 15.31 -7.04 -1.93
C LEU A 324 15.87 -5.61 -1.99
N ILE A 325 17.18 -5.46 -1.76
CA ILE A 325 17.77 -4.11 -1.71
C ILE A 325 17.94 -3.50 -3.11
N ALA A 326 17.94 -4.30 -4.19
CA ALA A 326 18.02 -3.78 -5.56
C ALA A 326 16.75 -3.05 -6.03
N PHE A 327 15.65 -3.10 -5.28
CA PHE A 327 14.40 -2.46 -5.68
C PHE A 327 14.50 -0.93 -5.66
N ASN A 328 13.85 -0.29 -6.65
CA ASN A 328 13.82 1.16 -6.76
C ASN A 328 12.82 1.78 -5.76
N TYR A 329 13.33 2.25 -4.62
CA TYR A 329 12.52 2.88 -3.59
C TYR A 329 11.74 4.11 -4.07
N ASN A 330 12.21 4.84 -5.10
CA ASN A 330 11.50 6.02 -5.62
C ASN A 330 10.15 5.67 -6.22
N LEU A 331 10.00 4.46 -6.79
CA LEU A 331 8.72 4.00 -7.34
C LEU A 331 7.68 3.79 -6.23
N LEU A 332 8.09 3.19 -5.11
CA LEU A 332 7.23 3.00 -3.94
C LEU A 332 6.86 4.33 -3.29
N ASN A 333 7.82 5.24 -3.13
CA ASN A 333 7.56 6.57 -2.60
C ASN A 333 6.58 7.35 -3.49
N THR A 334 6.80 7.34 -4.80
CA THR A 334 5.91 8.01 -5.76
C THR A 334 4.50 7.42 -5.72
N PHE A 335 4.38 6.10 -5.62
CA PHE A 335 3.10 5.41 -5.48
C PHE A 335 2.38 5.81 -4.19
N ALA A 336 3.08 5.80 -3.06
CA ALA A 336 2.53 6.21 -1.77
C ALA A 336 2.04 7.67 -1.78
N GLN A 337 2.86 8.58 -2.33
CA GLN A 337 2.52 10.01 -2.47
C GLN A 337 1.36 10.23 -3.46
N SER A 338 1.31 9.46 -4.55
CA SER A 338 0.20 9.48 -5.50
C SER A 338 -1.09 9.04 -4.82
N LEU A 339 -1.04 7.97 -4.06
CA LEU A 339 -2.20 7.48 -3.31
C LEU A 339 -2.66 8.50 -2.26
N ARG A 340 -1.74 9.14 -1.51
CA ARG A 340 -2.07 10.26 -0.62
C ARG A 340 -2.84 11.37 -1.34
N LYS A 341 -2.36 11.81 -2.52
CA LYS A 341 -3.02 12.83 -3.34
C LYS A 341 -4.40 12.38 -3.82
N GLU A 342 -4.56 11.12 -4.17
CA GLU A 342 -5.86 10.57 -4.56
C GLU A 342 -6.86 10.62 -3.40
N ILE A 343 -6.41 10.40 -2.16
CA ILE A 343 -7.25 10.53 -0.95
C ILE A 343 -7.57 11.99 -0.62
N GLU A 344 -6.63 12.92 -0.81
CA GLU A 344 -6.92 14.36 -0.73
C GLU A 344 -7.98 14.79 -1.76
N SER A 345 -7.92 14.23 -2.98
CA SER A 345 -8.94 14.46 -4.00
C SER A 345 -10.30 13.87 -3.60
N VAL A 346 -10.36 12.69 -2.98
CA VAL A 346 -11.60 12.15 -2.41
C VAL A 346 -12.17 13.07 -1.33
N LYS A 347 -11.34 13.53 -0.38
CA LYS A 347 -11.75 14.50 0.65
C LYS A 347 -12.34 15.77 0.04
N THR A 348 -11.74 16.27 -1.03
CA THR A 348 -12.22 17.45 -1.76
C THR A 348 -13.61 17.21 -2.35
N ILE A 349 -13.83 16.09 -3.04
CA ILE A 349 -15.16 15.76 -3.61
C ILE A 349 -16.21 15.63 -2.50
N LEU A 350 -15.88 14.98 -1.39
CA LEU A 350 -16.79 14.84 -0.25
C LEU A 350 -17.09 16.19 0.45
N THR A 351 -16.13 17.11 0.46
CA THR A 351 -16.32 18.49 0.93
C THR A 351 -17.26 19.26 -0.01
N ASP A 352 -17.09 19.12 -1.32
CA ASP A 352 -17.99 19.71 -2.32
C ASP A 352 -19.42 19.20 -2.16
N VAL A 353 -19.59 17.89 -1.94
CA VAL A 353 -20.89 17.30 -1.62
C VAL A 353 -21.46 17.91 -0.35
N ALA A 354 -20.66 18.03 0.72
CA ALA A 354 -21.08 18.62 1.99
C ALA A 354 -21.55 20.08 1.84
N ASN A 355 -20.92 20.86 0.96
CA ASN A 355 -21.30 22.25 0.65
C ASN A 355 -22.58 22.37 -0.19
N LEU A 356 -22.94 21.33 -0.95
CA LEU A 356 -24.15 21.30 -1.77
C LEU A 356 -25.39 20.87 -1.00
N VAL A 357 -25.21 20.32 0.20
CA VAL A 357 -26.27 19.92 1.13
C VAL A 357 -26.32 20.93 2.30
N PRO A 358 -27.46 21.06 3.01
CA PRO A 358 -27.62 22.09 4.04
C PRO A 358 -26.92 21.73 5.37
N LEU A 359 -25.60 21.53 5.33
CA LEU A 359 -24.73 21.38 6.50
C LEU A 359 -24.12 22.74 6.86
N SER A 360 -23.91 22.99 8.16
CA SER A 360 -23.22 24.21 8.61
C SER A 360 -21.71 24.11 8.35
N ASN A 361 -21.03 25.23 8.14
CA ASN A 361 -19.58 25.27 7.97
C ASN A 361 -18.82 24.66 9.16
N GLU A 362 -19.36 24.82 10.37
CA GLU A 362 -18.82 24.19 11.58
C GLU A 362 -18.87 22.66 11.48
N ILE A 363 -20.00 22.10 11.07
CA ILE A 363 -20.13 20.65 10.85
C ILE A 363 -19.13 20.18 9.79
N ILE A 364 -19.00 20.91 8.67
CA ILE A 364 -18.08 20.56 7.58
C ILE A 364 -16.63 20.50 8.07
N ALA A 365 -16.21 21.44 8.92
CA ALA A 365 -14.87 21.44 9.52
C ALA A 365 -14.61 20.18 10.37
N THR A 366 -15.63 19.66 11.05
CA THR A 366 -15.53 18.45 11.89
C THR A 366 -15.65 17.13 11.14
N LEU A 367 -16.02 17.13 9.85
CA LEU A 367 -16.20 15.92 9.06
C LEU A 367 -14.89 15.27 8.62
N PHE A 368 -13.83 16.07 8.47
CA PHE A 368 -12.56 15.63 7.90
C PHE A 368 -11.29 15.82 8.76
N PRO A 369 -11.34 15.76 10.12
CA PRO A 369 -10.14 15.66 10.95
C PRO A 369 -9.50 14.27 10.79
N ASN A 370 -8.29 14.09 11.33
CA ASN A 370 -7.48 12.87 11.23
C ASN A 370 -8.34 11.59 11.40
N PRO A 371 -8.45 10.74 10.37
CA PRO A 371 -9.39 9.61 10.36
C PRO A 371 -9.08 8.53 11.40
N ARG A 372 -7.85 8.48 11.94
CA ARG A 372 -7.52 7.66 13.12
C ARG A 372 -8.11 8.21 14.42
N LEU A 373 -8.16 9.52 14.57
CA LEU A 373 -8.82 10.21 15.70
C LEU A 373 -10.35 10.27 15.54
N ALA A 374 -10.88 9.91 14.37
CA ALA A 374 -12.32 9.88 14.12
C ALA A 374 -12.96 8.52 14.41
N ASN A 375 -12.18 7.44 14.35
CA ASN A 375 -12.59 6.06 14.63
C ASN A 375 -12.26 5.60 16.05
N ASN A 376 -11.24 6.19 16.67
CA ASN A 376 -11.05 6.13 18.10
C ASN A 376 -11.64 7.41 18.67
N SER A 377 -12.64 7.29 19.54
CA SER A 377 -12.96 8.33 20.52
C SER A 377 -11.66 8.96 20.99
N GLU A 378 -11.58 10.29 20.97
CA GLU A 378 -10.51 11.01 21.66
C GLU A 378 -10.30 10.39 23.05
N ALA A 379 -9.02 10.32 23.43
CA ALA A 379 -8.54 9.86 24.72
C ALA A 379 -9.33 10.43 25.91
#